data_AF-A0A9X2YH66-F1
#
_entry.id   AF-A0A9X2YH66-F1
#
_cell.length_a   1.000
_cell.length_b   1.000
_cell.length_c   1.000
_cell.angle_alpha   90.00
_cell.angle_beta   90.00
_cell.angle_gamma   90.00
#
_symmetry.space_group_name_H-M   'P 1'
#
loop_
_entity.id
_entity.type
_entity.pdbx_description
1 polymer ?
#
loop_
_entity_poly.entity_id
_entity_poly.type
_entity_poly.pdbx_seq_one_letter_code
_entity_poly.pdbx_strand_id
1 'polypeptide(L)'
;RAEDISVLLGPAVSGRNYEVPAEMADEVERALPGSRTTTGRGTPGLDLRGGIAAQLRALGDTAIDVDPRCTVDDPALFSHRRDAPTGRLAVGDLAGVGVVTAPVTRDDELRDHLAQLRDRLARAADAAGRDVGTIELLPVTKFFPASDVAVLRRLGCRSFGESRDQEATRKIEELRTGFTDVESAGIRWHMIGRIQRNKARSIGEWAYAAHSVDNAKVVAALDRSAADALEREARPEPLRVFLQVSLDGDESRGGVDVAATARIDDLCAAIDEATGLTFVGLMAIPPLGADPDTAFARLAEEHHRVQERYPQRLELSAGMSGDLEAAVRHGSTCVRVGTALLGARPLTSPPEVT
;
A
#
# COMPACT_ATOMS: atom_id res chain seq x y z
N ARG A 1 -27.92 -17.92 -25.78
CA ARG A 1 -28.66 -16.83 -26.50
C ARG A 1 -29.02 -15.77 -25.44
N ALA A 2 -29.55 -14.59 -25.80
CA ALA A 2 -29.93 -13.58 -24.79
C ALA A 2 -31.00 -14.10 -23.79
N GLU A 3 -31.74 -15.13 -24.20
CA GLU A 3 -32.72 -15.88 -23.39
C GLU A 3 -32.12 -16.82 -22.30
N ASP A 4 -30.79 -16.85 -22.12
CA ASP A 4 -30.11 -17.66 -21.07
C ASP A 4 -29.46 -16.82 -19.95
N ILE A 5 -29.75 -15.52 -19.88
CA ILE A 5 -29.13 -14.62 -18.90
C ILE A 5 -29.98 -14.59 -17.62
N SER A 6 -29.41 -15.06 -16.51
CA SER A 6 -29.97 -14.88 -15.17
C SER A 6 -29.23 -13.77 -14.42
N VAL A 7 -29.98 -12.97 -13.67
CA VAL A 7 -29.43 -11.94 -12.78
C VAL A 7 -29.43 -12.48 -11.36
N LEU A 8 -28.28 -12.42 -10.69
CA LEU A 8 -28.15 -12.74 -9.27
C LEU A 8 -27.76 -11.49 -8.50
N LEU A 9 -28.59 -11.07 -7.56
CA LEU A 9 -28.27 -10.00 -6.63
C LEU A 9 -27.68 -10.63 -5.36
N GLY A 10 -26.37 -10.44 -5.15
CA GLY A 10 -25.66 -11.05 -4.01
C GLY A 10 -26.07 -10.53 -2.63
N PRO A 11 -25.47 -11.07 -1.55
CA PRO A 11 -25.70 -10.58 -0.19
C PRO A 11 -25.36 -9.09 -0.08
N ALA A 12 -26.27 -8.31 0.50
CA ALA A 12 -26.07 -6.89 0.76
C ALA A 12 -26.71 -6.52 2.10
N VAL A 13 -26.58 -5.27 2.54
CA VAL A 13 -27.34 -4.80 3.70
C VAL A 13 -28.83 -4.87 3.34
N SER A 14 -29.62 -5.58 4.15
CA SER A 14 -31.06 -5.68 3.91
C SER A 14 -31.75 -4.35 4.20
N GLY A 15 -32.92 -4.13 3.59
CA GLY A 15 -33.76 -2.98 3.89
C GLY A 15 -34.12 -2.83 5.38
N ARG A 16 -34.12 -3.94 6.14
CA ARG A 16 -34.33 -3.92 7.60
C ARG A 16 -33.19 -3.25 8.37
N ASN A 17 -31.97 -3.26 7.83
CA ASN A 17 -30.75 -2.77 8.50
C ASN A 17 -30.10 -1.56 7.80
N TYR A 18 -30.59 -1.18 6.63
CA TYR A 18 -30.03 -0.07 5.87
C TYR A 18 -30.77 1.24 6.17
N GLU A 19 -30.53 1.79 7.36
CA GLU A 19 -31.06 3.09 7.74
C GLU A 19 -30.32 4.25 7.04
N VAL A 20 -31.11 5.21 6.54
CA VAL A 20 -30.62 6.47 5.95
C VAL A 20 -31.56 7.63 6.31
N PRO A 21 -31.13 8.90 6.22
CA PRO A 21 -32.04 10.04 6.33
C PRO A 21 -33.18 9.99 5.30
N ALA A 22 -34.37 10.47 5.67
CA ALA A 22 -35.56 10.43 4.81
C ALA A 22 -35.31 11.03 3.42
N GLU A 23 -34.64 12.19 3.37
CA GLU A 23 -34.30 12.90 2.12
C GLU A 23 -33.44 12.05 1.18
N MET A 24 -32.49 11.30 1.73
CA MET A 24 -31.64 10.39 0.95
C MET A 24 -32.44 9.19 0.44
N ALA A 25 -33.34 8.64 1.26
CA ALA A 25 -34.22 7.58 0.78
C ALA A 25 -35.17 8.07 -0.32
N ASP A 26 -35.62 9.33 -0.27
CA ASP A 26 -36.43 9.95 -1.33
C ASP A 26 -35.61 10.26 -2.59
N GLU A 27 -34.33 10.61 -2.46
CA GLU A 27 -33.41 10.78 -3.58
C GLU A 27 -33.16 9.45 -4.30
N VAL A 28 -32.84 8.40 -3.56
CA VAL A 28 -32.61 7.07 -4.13
C VAL A 28 -33.88 6.50 -4.74
N GLU A 29 -35.05 6.70 -4.15
CA GLU A 29 -36.32 6.26 -4.76
C GLU A 29 -36.58 6.92 -6.11
N ARG A 30 -36.19 8.19 -6.28
CA ARG A 30 -36.31 8.87 -7.57
C ARG A 30 -35.33 8.32 -8.62
N ALA A 31 -34.13 7.91 -8.20
CA ALA A 31 -33.10 7.37 -9.08
C ALA A 31 -33.29 5.87 -9.39
N LEU A 32 -33.79 5.10 -8.43
CA LEU A 32 -33.97 3.66 -8.47
C LEU A 32 -35.28 3.28 -7.76
N PRO A 33 -36.43 3.39 -8.45
CA PRO A 33 -37.75 3.15 -7.85
C PRO A 33 -37.90 1.75 -7.25
N GLY A 34 -38.58 1.67 -6.10
CA GLY A 34 -38.71 0.45 -5.30
C GLY A 34 -37.57 0.19 -4.32
N SER A 35 -36.63 1.15 -4.20
CA SER A 35 -35.53 1.06 -3.23
C SER A 35 -35.91 1.59 -1.85
N ARG A 36 -36.90 2.48 -1.73
CA ARG A 36 -37.32 3.00 -0.43
C ARG A 36 -38.04 1.92 0.37
N THR A 37 -37.64 1.77 1.63
CA THR A 37 -38.28 0.85 2.56
C THR A 37 -38.39 1.45 3.96
N THR A 38 -39.00 0.69 4.87
CA THR A 38 -38.99 0.96 6.31
C THR A 38 -38.10 -0.07 6.99
N THR A 39 -37.15 0.39 7.80
CA THR A 39 -36.21 -0.49 8.52
C THR A 39 -36.92 -1.30 9.61
N GLY A 40 -36.21 -2.26 10.23
CA GLY A 40 -36.70 -2.98 11.40
C GLY A 40 -36.98 -2.08 12.62
N ARG A 41 -36.48 -0.84 12.62
CA ARG A 41 -36.70 0.18 13.66
C ARG A 41 -37.84 1.15 13.33
N GLY A 42 -38.53 0.98 12.21
CA GLY A 42 -39.60 1.90 11.78
C GLY A 42 -39.07 3.22 11.18
N THR A 43 -37.78 3.32 10.88
CA THR A 43 -37.14 4.49 10.27
C THR A 43 -37.06 4.34 8.74
N PRO A 44 -36.88 5.44 7.99
CA PRO A 44 -36.59 5.37 6.56
C PRO A 44 -35.32 4.55 6.27
N GLY A 45 -35.38 3.70 5.25
CA GLY A 45 -34.25 2.87 4.85
C GLY A 45 -34.25 2.55 3.36
N LEU A 46 -33.23 1.78 2.94
CA LEU A 46 -33.02 1.40 1.55
C LEU A 46 -32.94 -0.12 1.36
N ASP A 47 -33.78 -0.64 0.48
CA ASP A 47 -33.63 -1.98 -0.10
C ASP A 47 -33.19 -1.84 -1.56
N LEU A 48 -31.89 -1.56 -1.76
CA LEU A 48 -31.32 -1.38 -3.10
C LEU A 48 -31.51 -2.63 -3.98
N ARG A 49 -31.52 -3.83 -3.39
CA ARG A 49 -31.76 -5.07 -4.13
C ARG A 49 -33.21 -5.15 -4.59
N GLY A 50 -34.16 -4.73 -3.75
CA GLY A 50 -35.56 -4.58 -4.12
C GLY A 50 -35.74 -3.65 -5.33
N GLY A 51 -35.12 -2.47 -5.28
CA GLY A 51 -35.17 -1.49 -6.38
C GLY A 51 -34.52 -1.99 -7.67
N ILE A 52 -33.32 -2.57 -7.60
CA ILE A 52 -32.65 -3.16 -8.76
C ILE A 52 -33.48 -4.30 -9.36
N ALA A 53 -34.00 -5.21 -8.53
CA ALA A 53 -34.84 -6.31 -9.01
C ALA A 53 -36.14 -5.80 -9.65
N ALA A 54 -36.76 -4.75 -9.12
CA ALA A 54 -37.94 -4.13 -9.72
C ALA A 54 -37.62 -3.51 -11.09
N GLN A 55 -36.49 -2.80 -11.20
CA GLN A 55 -36.04 -2.18 -12.45
C GLN A 55 -35.73 -3.24 -13.53
N LEU A 56 -35.03 -4.32 -13.17
CA LEU A 56 -34.75 -5.42 -14.08
C LEU A 56 -36.03 -6.10 -14.58
N ARG A 57 -36.99 -6.36 -13.68
CA ARG A 57 -38.31 -6.87 -14.07
C ARG A 57 -39.04 -5.94 -15.04
N ALA A 58 -38.95 -4.63 -14.82
CA ALA A 58 -39.55 -3.64 -15.71
C ALA A 58 -38.88 -3.60 -17.10
N LEU A 59 -37.60 -3.96 -17.19
CA LEU A 59 -36.83 -4.07 -18.43
C LEU A 59 -37.05 -5.40 -19.18
N GLY A 60 -37.84 -6.32 -18.62
CA GLY A 60 -38.21 -7.58 -19.25
C GLY A 60 -37.43 -8.80 -18.76
N ASP A 61 -36.53 -8.64 -17.77
CA ASP A 61 -35.80 -9.76 -17.18
C ASP A 61 -36.71 -10.57 -16.25
N THR A 62 -36.84 -11.87 -16.53
CA THR A 62 -37.71 -12.79 -15.76
C THR A 62 -36.94 -13.75 -14.85
N ALA A 63 -35.64 -13.94 -15.08
CA ALA A 63 -34.76 -14.80 -14.30
C ALA A 63 -33.90 -13.98 -13.32
N ILE A 64 -34.50 -13.49 -12.23
CA ILE A 64 -33.80 -12.71 -11.18
C ILE A 64 -33.83 -13.49 -9.87
N ASP A 65 -32.66 -13.87 -9.37
CA ASP A 65 -32.46 -14.44 -8.05
C ASP A 65 -31.85 -13.39 -7.11
N VAL A 66 -32.34 -13.34 -5.87
CA VAL A 66 -31.88 -12.36 -4.87
C VAL A 66 -31.44 -13.14 -3.65
N ASP A 67 -30.14 -13.12 -3.38
CA ASP A 67 -29.59 -13.77 -2.20
C ASP A 67 -30.23 -13.17 -0.94
N PRO A 68 -30.90 -13.97 -0.10
CA PRO A 68 -31.66 -13.44 1.02
C PRO A 68 -30.75 -12.95 2.16
N ARG A 69 -29.45 -13.29 2.16
CA ARG A 69 -28.54 -12.98 3.27
C ARG A 69 -28.31 -11.48 3.38
N CYS A 70 -28.18 -11.04 4.63
CA CYS A 70 -27.93 -9.67 5.01
C CYS A 70 -26.50 -9.56 5.55
N THR A 71 -25.67 -8.70 4.96
CA THR A 71 -24.26 -8.56 5.40
C THR A 71 -24.16 -8.03 6.83
N VAL A 72 -25.17 -7.31 7.33
CA VAL A 72 -25.22 -6.87 8.74
C VAL A 72 -25.58 -8.03 9.67
N ASP A 73 -26.60 -8.84 9.34
CA ASP A 73 -27.10 -9.91 10.22
C ASP A 73 -26.25 -11.17 10.17
N ASP A 74 -25.63 -11.48 9.03
CA ASP A 74 -24.84 -12.70 8.83
C ASP A 74 -23.38 -12.44 9.25
N PRO A 75 -22.92 -13.00 10.39
CA PRO A 75 -21.56 -12.78 10.88
C PRO A 75 -20.50 -13.41 9.99
N ALA A 76 -20.86 -14.36 9.11
CA ALA A 76 -19.94 -14.95 8.15
C ALA A 76 -19.63 -14.02 6.97
N LEU A 77 -20.42 -12.95 6.79
CA LEU A 77 -20.20 -11.94 5.77
C LEU A 77 -19.50 -10.72 6.36
N PHE A 78 -18.67 -10.04 5.58
CA PHE A 78 -18.08 -8.77 5.99
C PHE A 78 -19.09 -7.62 5.81
N SER A 79 -19.14 -6.66 6.74
CA SER A 79 -19.99 -5.48 6.63
C SER A 79 -19.39 -4.27 7.33
N HIS A 80 -19.17 -3.19 6.56
CA HIS A 80 -18.79 -1.88 7.07
C HIS A 80 -19.87 -1.23 7.96
N ARG A 81 -21.12 -1.72 7.92
CA ARG A 81 -22.26 -1.16 8.67
C ARG A 81 -22.60 -1.92 9.94
N ARG A 82 -21.89 -3.01 10.26
CA ARG A 82 -22.16 -3.79 11.49
C ARG A 82 -21.86 -3.00 12.76
N ASP A 83 -20.77 -2.23 12.76
CA ASP A 83 -20.25 -1.55 13.95
C ASP A 83 -20.29 -0.01 13.87
N ALA A 84 -20.84 0.56 12.79
CA ALA A 84 -20.84 2.01 12.54
C ALA A 84 -22.26 2.59 12.45
N PRO A 85 -22.61 3.60 13.27
CA PRO A 85 -23.83 4.37 13.07
C PRO A 85 -23.66 5.33 11.88
N THR A 86 -24.36 5.03 10.79
CA THR A 86 -24.72 5.96 9.69
C THR A 86 -23.61 6.91 9.18
N GLY A 87 -22.67 6.37 8.40
CA GLY A 87 -21.76 7.16 7.56
C GLY A 87 -22.28 7.33 6.13
N ARG A 88 -22.31 8.57 5.62
CA ARG A 88 -22.52 8.90 4.20
C ARG A 88 -21.33 8.36 3.39
N LEU A 89 -21.46 7.19 2.79
CA LEU A 89 -20.52 6.72 1.78
C LEU A 89 -21.28 6.21 0.55
N ALA A 90 -20.95 6.86 -0.57
CA ALA A 90 -21.18 6.54 -1.97
C ALA A 90 -22.64 6.54 -2.49
N VAL A 91 -23.04 7.69 -3.05
CA VAL A 91 -23.79 7.70 -4.32
C VAL A 91 -22.72 7.85 -5.40
N GLY A 92 -22.45 6.77 -6.12
CA GLY A 92 -21.63 6.75 -7.33
C GLY A 92 -22.49 6.22 -8.47
N ASP A 93 -22.44 6.91 -9.60
CA ASP A 93 -23.22 6.71 -10.84
C ASP A 93 -23.76 5.30 -11.08
N LEU A 94 -25.09 5.17 -11.13
CA LEU A 94 -25.79 4.00 -11.65
C LEU A 94 -25.80 4.04 -13.18
N ALA A 95 -24.69 3.59 -13.78
CA ALA A 95 -24.66 3.18 -15.17
C ALA A 95 -23.84 1.88 -15.28
N GLY A 96 -24.53 0.74 -15.40
CA GLY A 96 -23.85 -0.51 -15.74
C GLY A 96 -24.58 -1.78 -15.28
N VAL A 97 -25.19 -2.45 -16.24
CA VAL A 97 -25.58 -3.86 -16.21
C VAL A 97 -24.40 -4.73 -15.74
N GLY A 98 -24.60 -5.66 -14.79
CA GLY A 98 -23.62 -6.69 -14.38
C GLY A 98 -24.34 -8.01 -14.11
N VAL A 99 -24.26 -9.04 -14.96
CA VAL A 99 -23.16 -10.02 -15.13
C VAL A 99 -22.77 -10.67 -13.80
N VAL A 100 -23.10 -11.97 -13.67
CA VAL A 100 -22.65 -12.86 -12.58
C VAL A 100 -21.12 -12.83 -12.51
N THR A 101 -20.55 -12.32 -11.41
CA THR A 101 -19.10 -12.32 -11.22
C THR A 101 -18.67 -13.58 -10.46
N ALA A 102 -17.64 -14.23 -10.99
CA ALA A 102 -16.87 -15.29 -10.33
C ALA A 102 -16.39 -14.85 -8.92
N PRO A 103 -16.01 -15.78 -8.02
CA PRO A 103 -15.38 -15.43 -6.75
C PRO A 103 -14.21 -14.46 -6.98
N VAL A 104 -14.17 -13.36 -6.21
CA VAL A 104 -13.11 -12.35 -6.27
C VAL A 104 -11.77 -13.06 -6.08
N THR A 105 -10.93 -12.99 -7.09
CA THR A 105 -9.60 -13.61 -7.02
C THR A 105 -8.63 -12.70 -6.29
N ARG A 106 -7.52 -13.26 -5.79
CA ARG A 106 -6.44 -12.45 -5.22
C ARG A 106 -5.92 -11.40 -6.22
N ASP A 107 -5.91 -11.72 -7.52
CA ASP A 107 -5.55 -10.78 -8.58
C ASP A 107 -6.52 -9.60 -8.66
N ASP A 108 -7.82 -9.83 -8.44
CA ASP A 108 -8.84 -8.78 -8.42
C ASP A 108 -8.68 -7.88 -7.18
N GLU A 109 -8.50 -8.47 -6.00
CA GLU A 109 -8.26 -7.71 -4.76
C GLU A 109 -7.05 -6.77 -4.88
N LEU A 110 -5.92 -7.29 -5.37
CA LEU A 110 -4.70 -6.51 -5.51
C LEU A 110 -4.82 -5.43 -6.58
N ARG A 111 -5.58 -5.69 -7.65
CA ARG A 111 -5.89 -4.69 -8.68
C ARG A 111 -6.69 -3.53 -8.09
N ASP A 112 -7.75 -3.84 -7.35
CA ASP A 112 -8.63 -2.84 -6.77
C ASP A 112 -7.95 -2.02 -5.67
N HIS A 113 -7.23 -2.69 -4.76
CA HIS A 113 -6.45 -1.99 -3.73
C HIS A 113 -5.37 -1.09 -4.34
N LEU A 114 -4.67 -1.56 -5.39
CA LEU A 114 -3.65 -0.77 -6.06
C LEU A 114 -4.25 0.46 -6.76
N ALA A 115 -5.39 0.31 -7.42
CA ALA A 115 -6.10 1.42 -8.05
C ALA A 115 -6.53 2.47 -7.00
N GLN A 116 -7.19 2.03 -5.93
CA GLN A 116 -7.61 2.91 -4.83
C GLN A 116 -6.43 3.63 -4.18
N LEU A 117 -5.30 2.95 -4.02
CA LEU A 117 -4.09 3.51 -3.42
C LEU A 117 -3.41 4.51 -4.35
N ARG A 118 -3.36 4.24 -5.66
CA ARG A 118 -2.87 5.20 -6.67
C ARG A 118 -3.73 6.47 -6.69
N ASP A 119 -5.05 6.33 -6.65
CA ASP A 119 -5.97 7.46 -6.59
C ASP A 119 -5.81 8.26 -5.29
N ARG A 120 -5.64 7.57 -4.16
CA ARG A 120 -5.37 8.20 -2.85
C ARG A 120 -4.07 9.00 -2.89
N LEU A 121 -3.00 8.44 -3.47
CA LEU A 121 -1.73 9.13 -3.63
C LEU A 121 -1.84 10.34 -4.57
N ALA A 122 -2.56 10.21 -5.68
CA ALA A 122 -2.79 11.31 -6.62
C ALA A 122 -3.53 12.48 -5.94
N ARG A 123 -4.59 12.20 -5.18
CA ARG A 123 -5.29 13.24 -4.39
C ARG A 123 -4.40 13.88 -3.33
N ALA A 124 -3.56 13.10 -2.65
CA ALA A 124 -2.62 13.62 -1.67
C ALA A 124 -1.57 14.55 -2.31
N ALA A 125 -1.06 14.18 -3.49
CA ALA A 125 -0.11 14.98 -4.25
C ALA A 125 -0.74 16.29 -4.74
N ASP A 126 -1.95 16.23 -5.32
CA ASP A 126 -2.71 17.40 -5.77
C ASP A 126 -2.99 18.38 -4.63
N ALA A 127 -3.47 17.87 -3.48
CA ALA A 127 -3.71 18.68 -2.29
C ALA A 127 -2.43 19.35 -1.73
N ALA A 128 -1.26 18.78 -1.99
CA ALA A 128 0.04 19.35 -1.64
C ALA A 128 0.64 20.24 -2.75
N GLY A 129 -0.05 20.40 -3.89
CA GLY A 129 0.46 21.14 -5.05
C GLY A 129 1.65 20.46 -5.73
N ARG A 130 1.73 19.13 -5.69
CA ARG A 130 2.87 18.33 -6.16
C ARG A 130 2.47 17.43 -7.32
N ASP A 131 3.41 17.20 -8.24
CA ASP A 131 3.27 16.17 -9.26
C ASP A 131 3.41 14.77 -8.64
N VAL A 132 2.36 13.96 -8.78
CA VAL A 132 2.32 12.57 -8.33
C VAL A 132 3.41 11.71 -8.98
N GLY A 133 3.84 12.05 -10.19
CA GLY A 133 4.94 11.37 -10.90
C GLY A 133 6.29 11.47 -10.19
N THR A 134 6.44 12.40 -9.25
CA THR A 134 7.64 12.58 -8.42
C THR A 134 7.62 11.77 -7.13
N ILE A 135 6.57 10.98 -6.89
CA ILE A 135 6.36 10.22 -5.66
C ILE A 135 6.25 8.74 -5.99
N GLU A 136 7.27 7.96 -5.61
CA GLU A 136 7.25 6.52 -5.76
C GLU A 136 6.29 5.89 -4.75
N LEU A 137 5.29 5.16 -5.25
CA LEU A 137 4.54 4.21 -4.45
C LEU A 137 5.35 2.92 -4.36
N LEU A 138 5.85 2.58 -3.16
CA LEU A 138 6.61 1.36 -2.91
C LEU A 138 5.74 0.31 -2.17
N PRO A 139 5.22 -0.70 -2.89
CA PRO A 139 4.60 -1.88 -2.26
C PRO A 139 5.52 -2.56 -1.26
N VAL A 140 5.05 -2.74 -0.02
CA VAL A 140 5.79 -3.43 1.05
C VAL A 140 5.26 -4.85 1.20
N THR A 141 5.99 -5.81 0.64
CA THR A 141 5.52 -7.20 0.42
C THR A 141 5.95 -8.19 1.49
N LYS A 142 6.58 -7.73 2.58
CA LYS A 142 6.92 -8.57 3.74
C LYS A 142 5.72 -9.34 4.28
N PHE A 143 5.92 -10.61 4.64
CA PHE A 143 4.94 -11.60 5.06
C PHE A 143 3.98 -12.12 3.98
N PHE A 144 4.03 -11.60 2.74
CA PHE A 144 3.20 -12.06 1.62
C PHE A 144 4.01 -12.95 0.66
N PRO A 145 3.37 -13.90 -0.05
CA PRO A 145 4.06 -14.82 -0.97
C PRO A 145 4.58 -14.12 -2.22
N ALA A 146 5.54 -14.75 -2.93
CA ALA A 146 6.04 -14.26 -4.22
C ALA A 146 4.94 -14.13 -5.29
N SER A 147 3.85 -14.90 -5.17
CA SER A 147 2.68 -14.78 -6.07
C SER A 147 2.03 -13.40 -6.01
N ASP A 148 1.95 -12.76 -4.83
CA ASP A 148 1.40 -11.40 -4.71
C ASP A 148 2.31 -10.38 -5.41
N VAL A 149 3.63 -10.58 -5.36
CA VAL A 149 4.61 -9.76 -6.11
C VAL A 149 4.42 -9.95 -7.62
N ALA A 150 4.25 -11.20 -8.07
CA ALA A 150 3.99 -11.52 -9.48
C ALA A 150 2.73 -10.80 -10.01
N VAL A 151 1.63 -10.82 -9.24
CA VAL A 151 0.39 -10.09 -9.56
C VAL A 151 0.67 -8.58 -9.69
N LEU A 152 1.28 -7.99 -8.66
CA LEU A 152 1.56 -6.54 -8.65
C LEU A 152 2.51 -6.13 -9.78
N ARG A 153 3.46 -6.99 -10.15
CA ARG A 153 4.36 -6.78 -11.30
C ARG A 153 3.60 -6.76 -12.63
N ARG A 154 2.61 -7.65 -12.81
CA ARG A 154 1.68 -7.62 -13.97
C ARG A 154 0.83 -6.35 -14.00
N LEU A 155 0.46 -5.82 -12.83
CA LEU A 155 -0.25 -4.55 -12.66
C LEU A 155 0.65 -3.30 -12.77
N GLY A 156 1.90 -3.49 -13.18
CA GLY A 156 2.84 -2.41 -13.52
C GLY A 156 3.73 -1.94 -12.37
N CYS A 157 3.65 -2.52 -11.17
CA CYS A 157 4.60 -2.22 -10.10
C CYS A 157 6.00 -2.72 -10.47
N ARG A 158 7.02 -1.86 -10.33
CA ARG A 158 8.41 -2.19 -10.66
C ARG A 158 9.32 -2.30 -9.44
N SER A 159 8.88 -1.76 -8.31
CA SER A 159 9.65 -1.72 -7.07
C SER A 159 8.90 -2.43 -5.95
N PHE A 160 9.63 -3.13 -5.08
CA PHE A 160 9.07 -3.83 -3.92
C PHE A 160 9.98 -3.71 -2.69
N GLY A 161 9.37 -3.46 -1.54
CA GLY A 161 10.06 -3.31 -0.26
C GLY A 161 9.99 -4.57 0.60
N GLU A 162 11.16 -5.06 1.02
CA GLU A 162 11.31 -6.20 1.93
C GLU A 162 12.04 -5.81 3.21
N SER A 163 11.66 -6.43 4.33
CA SER A 163 12.25 -6.12 5.64
C SER A 163 13.31 -7.12 6.10
N ARG A 164 13.48 -8.25 5.41
CA ARG A 164 14.39 -9.33 5.83
C ARG A 164 15.09 -9.92 4.62
N ASP A 165 16.41 -10.01 4.72
CA ASP A 165 17.31 -10.58 3.71
C ASP A 165 16.87 -11.98 3.21
N GLN A 166 16.58 -12.90 4.14
CA GLN A 166 16.21 -14.26 3.78
C GLN A 166 14.84 -14.35 3.08
N GLU A 167 13.92 -13.47 3.43
CA GLU A 167 12.62 -13.41 2.80
C GLU A 167 12.71 -12.84 1.39
N ALA A 168 13.50 -11.77 1.21
CA ALA A 168 13.76 -11.14 -0.07
C ALA A 168 14.43 -12.10 -1.05
N THR A 169 15.56 -12.70 -0.65
CA THR A 169 16.32 -13.64 -1.51
C THR A 169 15.48 -14.84 -1.95
N ARG A 170 14.65 -15.40 -1.05
CA ARG A 170 13.69 -16.44 -1.40
C ARG A 170 12.68 -15.97 -2.45
N LYS A 171 12.04 -14.81 -2.26
CA LYS A 171 11.06 -14.27 -3.23
C LYS A 171 11.70 -13.97 -4.58
N ILE A 172 12.90 -13.42 -4.58
CA ILE A 172 13.66 -13.12 -5.81
C ILE A 172 13.89 -14.41 -6.60
N GLU A 173 14.33 -15.47 -5.93
CA GLU A 173 14.57 -16.77 -6.57
C GLU A 173 13.26 -17.44 -7.04
N GLU A 174 12.20 -17.40 -6.23
CA GLU A 174 10.86 -17.88 -6.60
C GLU A 174 10.32 -17.15 -7.83
N LEU A 175 10.51 -15.82 -7.93
CA LEU A 175 10.09 -15.03 -9.11
C LEU A 175 10.95 -15.31 -10.34
N ARG A 176 12.23 -15.62 -10.15
CA ARG A 176 13.16 -15.94 -11.25
C ARG A 176 12.87 -17.31 -11.87
N THR A 177 12.40 -18.28 -11.07
CA THR A 177 12.30 -19.69 -11.48
C THR A 177 10.87 -20.23 -11.54
N GLY A 178 9.93 -19.66 -10.77
CA GLY A 178 8.59 -20.20 -10.56
C GLY A 178 7.47 -19.53 -11.37
N PHE A 179 7.71 -18.37 -11.97
CA PHE A 179 6.70 -17.61 -12.72
C PHE A 179 7.20 -17.32 -14.14
N THR A 180 6.62 -17.98 -15.13
CA THR A 180 7.03 -17.88 -16.54
C THR A 180 6.37 -16.71 -17.28
N ASP A 181 5.27 -16.19 -16.76
CA ASP A 181 4.48 -15.09 -17.30
C ASP A 181 4.87 -13.72 -16.72
N VAL A 182 5.85 -13.67 -15.82
CA VAL A 182 6.32 -12.45 -15.16
C VAL A 182 7.77 -12.18 -15.52
N GLU A 183 8.02 -11.03 -16.12
CA GLU A 183 9.37 -10.51 -16.30
C GLU A 183 9.94 -10.07 -14.95
N SER A 184 10.65 -10.99 -14.30
CA SER A 184 11.36 -10.78 -13.04
C SER A 184 12.63 -9.95 -13.22
N ALA A 185 13.19 -9.92 -14.43
CA ALA A 185 14.25 -9.00 -14.81
C ALA A 185 13.77 -7.54 -14.67
N GLY A 186 14.59 -6.68 -14.07
CA GLY A 186 14.27 -5.26 -13.87
C GLY A 186 13.37 -4.94 -12.67
N ILE A 187 12.98 -5.92 -11.85
CA ILE A 187 12.36 -5.63 -10.56
C ILE A 187 13.40 -4.97 -9.64
N ARG A 188 13.03 -3.82 -9.07
CA ARG A 188 13.83 -3.09 -8.09
C ARG A 188 13.45 -3.50 -6.67
N TRP A 189 14.36 -4.15 -5.97
CA TRP A 189 14.13 -4.60 -4.60
C TRP A 189 14.72 -3.61 -3.59
N HIS A 190 13.92 -3.22 -2.61
CA HIS A 190 14.28 -2.23 -1.60
C HIS A 190 14.39 -2.91 -0.22
N MET A 191 15.57 -2.86 0.39
CA MET A 191 15.76 -3.28 1.78
C MET A 191 15.28 -2.16 2.70
N ILE A 192 14.15 -2.36 3.38
CA ILE A 192 13.50 -1.33 4.23
C ILE A 192 13.51 -1.67 5.73
N GLY A 193 14.01 -2.86 6.10
CA GLY A 193 14.12 -3.30 7.49
C GLY A 193 15.54 -3.17 8.02
N ARG A 194 15.69 -3.15 9.35
CA ARG A 194 16.99 -2.98 10.02
C ARG A 194 18.08 -3.87 9.43
N ILE A 195 19.19 -3.25 9.02
CA ILE A 195 20.29 -3.93 8.35
C ILE A 195 21.29 -4.46 9.36
N GLN A 196 21.48 -5.77 9.35
CA GLN A 196 22.52 -6.42 10.14
C GLN A 196 23.81 -6.50 9.32
N ARG A 197 24.96 -6.22 9.94
CA ARG A 197 26.26 -6.18 9.25
C ARG A 197 26.61 -7.48 8.53
N ASN A 198 26.28 -8.63 9.11
CA ASN A 198 26.51 -9.94 8.52
C ASN A 198 25.61 -10.22 7.29
N LYS A 199 24.59 -9.40 7.06
CA LYS A 199 23.72 -9.47 5.88
C LYS A 199 24.10 -8.48 4.78
N ALA A 200 25.05 -7.58 5.04
CA ALA A 200 25.47 -6.57 4.07
C ALA A 200 25.94 -7.19 2.73
N ARG A 201 26.63 -8.34 2.78
CA ARG A 201 27.06 -9.06 1.57
C ARG A 201 25.88 -9.41 0.65
N SER A 202 24.86 -10.04 1.22
CA SER A 202 23.68 -10.46 0.46
C SER A 202 22.90 -9.25 -0.03
N ILE A 203 22.65 -8.27 0.84
CA ILE A 203 21.93 -7.04 0.52
C ILE A 203 22.64 -6.25 -0.61
N GLY A 204 23.97 -6.17 -0.59
CA GLY A 204 24.74 -5.48 -1.62
C GLY A 204 24.61 -6.09 -3.01
N GLU A 205 24.23 -7.37 -3.11
CA GLU A 205 24.03 -8.05 -4.40
C GLU A 205 22.58 -7.89 -4.91
N TRP A 206 21.58 -8.09 -4.05
CA TRP A 206 20.18 -8.13 -4.52
C TRP A 206 19.46 -6.78 -4.46
N ALA A 207 19.85 -5.87 -3.57
CA ALA A 207 19.09 -4.65 -3.34
C ALA A 207 19.41 -3.58 -4.38
N TYR A 208 18.34 -3.03 -4.95
CA TYR A 208 18.37 -1.78 -5.70
C TYR A 208 18.62 -0.60 -4.75
N ALA A 209 17.93 -0.56 -3.61
CA ALA A 209 18.09 0.48 -2.60
C ALA A 209 18.03 -0.07 -1.17
N ALA A 210 18.76 0.55 -0.24
CA ALA A 210 18.74 0.28 1.19
C ALA A 210 18.26 1.53 1.94
N HIS A 211 17.15 1.42 2.65
CA HIS A 211 16.47 2.57 3.25
C HIS A 211 16.84 2.82 4.73
N SER A 212 17.41 1.82 5.38
CA SER A 212 17.57 1.76 6.84
C SER A 212 19.05 1.70 7.27
N VAL A 213 19.89 2.54 6.65
CA VAL A 213 21.30 2.70 7.05
C VAL A 213 21.36 3.72 8.16
N ASP A 214 22.00 3.39 9.29
CA ASP A 214 21.97 4.25 10.49
C ASP A 214 23.30 4.30 11.25
N ASN A 215 24.36 3.66 10.76
CA ASN A 215 25.66 3.67 11.43
C ASN A 215 26.83 3.35 10.49
N ALA A 216 28.02 3.84 10.85
CA ALA A 216 29.23 3.72 10.03
C ALA A 216 29.66 2.27 9.75
N LYS A 217 29.36 1.33 10.65
CA LYS A 217 29.71 -0.09 10.44
C LYS A 217 28.83 -0.73 9.37
N VAL A 218 27.59 -0.28 9.23
CA VAL A 218 26.68 -0.71 8.15
C VAL A 218 27.09 -0.05 6.84
N VAL A 219 27.39 1.26 6.84
CA VAL A 219 27.93 1.98 5.66
C VAL A 219 29.14 1.24 5.09
N ALA A 220 30.18 1.04 5.89
CA ALA A 220 31.40 0.38 5.45
C ALA A 220 31.19 -1.09 5.00
N ALA A 221 30.19 -1.78 5.55
CA ALA A 221 29.90 -3.16 5.16
C ALA A 221 29.12 -3.26 3.84
N LEU A 222 28.17 -2.33 3.61
CA LEU A 222 27.43 -2.23 2.36
C LEU A 222 28.33 -1.71 1.23
N ASP A 223 29.16 -0.70 1.51
CA ASP A 223 30.11 -0.15 0.54
C ASP A 223 31.03 -1.23 -0.02
N ARG A 224 31.77 -1.94 0.85
CA ARG A 224 32.61 -3.08 0.43
C ARG A 224 31.82 -4.11 -0.38
N SER A 225 30.63 -4.48 0.09
CA SER A 225 29.82 -5.48 -0.61
C SER A 225 29.37 -5.04 -2.00
N ALA A 226 28.93 -3.79 -2.13
CA ALA A 226 28.41 -3.28 -3.38
C ALA A 226 29.54 -2.98 -4.36
N ALA A 227 30.69 -2.49 -3.88
CA ALA A 227 31.93 -2.36 -4.65
C ALA A 227 32.41 -3.72 -5.18
N ASP A 228 32.51 -4.74 -4.32
CA ASP A 228 32.87 -6.11 -4.73
C ASP A 228 31.88 -6.66 -5.79
N ALA A 229 30.59 -6.33 -5.68
CA ALA A 229 29.57 -6.76 -6.63
C ALA A 229 29.65 -6.00 -7.97
N LEU A 230 30.03 -4.73 -7.97
CA LEU A 230 30.30 -3.94 -9.17
C LEU A 230 31.52 -4.50 -9.92
N GLU A 231 32.62 -4.77 -9.22
CA GLU A 231 33.85 -5.32 -9.81
C GLU A 231 33.63 -6.68 -10.47
N ARG A 232 32.71 -7.48 -9.92
CA ARG A 232 32.31 -8.79 -10.47
C ARG A 232 31.19 -8.69 -11.51
N GLU A 233 30.75 -7.49 -11.89
CA GLU A 233 29.62 -7.25 -12.78
C GLU A 233 28.31 -7.92 -12.32
N ALA A 234 28.18 -8.20 -11.01
CA ALA A 234 26.99 -8.79 -10.40
C ALA A 234 25.86 -7.76 -10.17
N ARG A 235 26.19 -6.46 -10.26
CA ARG A 235 25.23 -5.35 -10.27
C ARG A 235 25.71 -4.26 -11.24
N PRO A 236 24.80 -3.51 -11.88
CA PRO A 236 25.18 -2.53 -12.91
C PRO A 236 25.54 -1.14 -12.35
N GLU A 237 25.06 -0.79 -11.15
CA GLU A 237 25.17 0.56 -10.57
C GLU A 237 25.40 0.46 -9.06
N PRO A 238 26.04 1.45 -8.41
CA PRO A 238 26.20 1.49 -6.95
C PRO A 238 24.88 1.32 -6.17
N LEU A 239 24.97 0.86 -4.93
CA LEU A 239 23.81 0.69 -4.06
C LEU A 239 23.26 2.03 -3.62
N ARG A 240 22.01 2.31 -3.95
CA ARG A 240 21.29 3.51 -3.48
C ARG A 240 21.04 3.39 -1.98
N VAL A 241 21.40 4.40 -1.21
CA VAL A 241 21.28 4.39 0.25
C VAL A 241 20.53 5.62 0.75
N PHE A 242 19.49 5.37 1.56
CA PHE A 242 18.93 6.39 2.45
C PHE A 242 19.53 6.25 3.85
N LEU A 243 19.85 7.37 4.46
CA LEU A 243 20.16 7.44 5.88
C LEU A 243 18.85 7.46 6.68
N GLN A 244 18.68 6.53 7.61
CA GLN A 244 17.54 6.51 8.51
C GLN A 244 17.77 7.47 9.68
N VAL A 245 16.79 8.33 9.92
CA VAL A 245 16.75 9.28 11.03
C VAL A 245 15.68 8.85 12.03
N SER A 246 16.03 8.90 13.31
CA SER A 246 15.11 8.72 14.43
C SER A 246 14.55 10.09 14.84
N LEU A 247 13.24 10.28 14.64
CA LEU A 247 12.58 11.56 14.88
C LEU A 247 12.28 11.83 16.36
N ASP A 248 12.32 10.82 17.22
CA ASP A 248 12.12 10.95 18.67
C ASP A 248 13.41 10.69 19.47
N GLY A 249 14.54 10.51 18.80
CA GLY A 249 15.84 10.28 19.42
C GLY A 249 16.05 8.87 19.96
N ASP A 250 15.06 7.96 19.85
CA ASP A 250 15.22 6.59 20.30
C ASP A 250 15.88 5.73 19.22
N GLU A 251 17.20 5.64 19.27
CA GLU A 251 18.01 4.86 18.33
C GLU A 251 17.84 3.34 18.49
N SER A 252 17.21 2.85 19.56
CA SER A 252 16.98 1.42 19.75
C SER A 252 16.04 0.84 18.67
N ARG A 253 15.14 1.70 18.16
CA ARG A 253 14.21 1.44 17.04
C ARG A 253 14.85 1.63 15.66
N GLY A 254 16.13 2.00 15.62
CA GLY A 254 16.90 2.26 14.40
C GLY A 254 16.87 3.73 13.99
N GLY A 255 17.86 4.10 13.19
CA GLY A 255 18.07 5.48 12.77
C GLY A 255 18.92 6.29 13.74
N VAL A 256 19.46 7.38 13.23
CA VAL A 256 20.29 8.35 13.95
C VAL A 256 19.38 9.40 14.57
N ASP A 257 19.56 9.73 15.86
CA ASP A 257 18.81 10.83 16.48
C ASP A 257 18.89 12.11 15.65
N VAL A 258 17.74 12.67 15.27
CA VAL A 258 17.61 13.92 14.50
C VAL A 258 18.29 15.11 15.18
N ALA A 259 18.43 15.10 16.50
CA ALA A 259 19.16 16.14 17.22
C ALA A 259 20.69 16.00 17.09
N ALA A 260 21.20 14.83 16.72
CA ALA A 260 22.62 14.55 16.55
C ALA A 260 23.11 14.91 15.13
N THR A 261 22.87 16.16 14.71
CA THR A 261 23.14 16.66 13.36
C THR A 261 24.57 16.45 12.88
N ALA A 262 25.58 16.58 13.75
CA ALA A 262 26.96 16.29 13.41
C ALA A 262 27.18 14.83 12.98
N ARG A 263 26.53 13.87 13.67
CA ARG A 263 26.64 12.44 13.32
C ARG A 263 25.83 12.11 12.07
N ILE A 264 24.74 12.83 11.80
CA ILE A 264 24.03 12.75 10.53
C ILE A 264 24.95 13.21 9.40
N ASP A 265 25.58 14.38 9.54
CA ASP A 265 26.53 14.93 8.56
C ASP A 265 27.69 13.96 8.29
N ASP A 266 28.31 13.41 9.34
CA ASP A 266 29.40 12.42 9.23
C ASP A 266 28.98 11.17 8.45
N LEU A 267 27.76 10.68 8.68
CA LEU A 267 27.25 9.49 8.00
C LEU A 267 26.84 9.78 6.55
N CYS A 268 26.23 10.94 6.28
CA CYS A 268 25.94 11.37 4.92
C CYS A 268 27.24 11.49 4.10
N ALA A 269 28.29 12.11 4.67
CA ALA A 269 29.60 12.20 4.03
C ALA A 269 30.20 10.82 3.77
N ALA A 270 30.17 9.92 4.76
CA ALA A 270 30.67 8.56 4.60
C ALA A 270 29.92 7.74 3.52
N ILE A 271 28.63 8.01 3.28
CA ILE A 271 27.85 7.37 2.21
C ILE A 271 28.17 8.00 0.84
N ASP A 272 28.37 9.31 0.79
CA ASP A 272 28.65 10.06 -0.45
C ASP A 272 30.08 9.81 -0.97
N GLU A 273 31.04 9.60 -0.07
CA GLU A 273 32.44 9.26 -0.40
C GLU A 273 32.63 7.79 -0.80
N ALA A 274 31.65 6.93 -0.53
CA ALA A 274 31.72 5.49 -0.79
C ALA A 274 31.64 5.18 -2.29
N THR A 275 32.47 4.26 -2.76
CA THR A 275 32.53 3.89 -4.19
C THR A 275 31.44 2.90 -4.58
N GLY A 276 31.03 2.03 -3.65
CA GLY A 276 29.97 1.06 -3.84
C GLY A 276 28.57 1.62 -3.60
N LEU A 277 28.44 2.84 -3.09
CA LEU A 277 27.16 3.43 -2.68
C LEU A 277 26.81 4.68 -3.49
N THR A 278 25.53 5.07 -3.44
CA THR A 278 25.06 6.38 -3.86
C THR A 278 24.17 6.93 -2.76
N PHE A 279 24.54 8.09 -2.21
CA PHE A 279 23.70 8.78 -1.24
C PHE A 279 22.48 9.37 -1.95
N VAL A 280 21.28 8.83 -1.65
CA VAL A 280 20.05 9.26 -2.31
C VAL A 280 19.13 10.09 -1.42
N GLY A 281 19.30 10.08 -0.10
CA GLY A 281 18.53 10.96 0.78
C GLY A 281 18.25 10.41 2.16
N LEU A 282 17.15 10.86 2.77
CA LEU A 282 16.80 10.51 4.15
C LEU A 282 15.55 9.63 4.21
N MET A 283 15.49 8.82 5.26
CA MET A 283 14.36 7.96 5.58
C MET A 283 13.95 8.15 7.04
N ALA A 284 12.66 8.22 7.31
CA ALA A 284 12.17 8.05 8.67
C ALA A 284 10.85 7.31 8.74
N ILE A 285 10.54 6.86 9.95
CA ILE A 285 9.25 6.32 10.36
C ILE A 285 8.79 7.19 11.53
N PRO A 286 7.54 7.70 11.50
CA PRO A 286 7.03 8.47 12.62
C PRO A 286 6.93 7.59 13.88
N PRO A 287 7.20 8.15 15.07
CA PRO A 287 7.00 7.44 16.33
C PRO A 287 5.56 6.92 16.48
N LEU A 288 5.39 5.80 17.18
CA LEU A 288 4.05 5.27 17.45
C LEU A 288 3.23 6.28 18.27
N GLY A 289 2.04 6.62 17.77
CA GLY A 289 1.14 7.56 18.43
C GLY A 289 1.53 9.03 18.32
N ALA A 290 2.64 9.36 17.65
CA ALA A 290 2.96 10.75 17.33
C ALA A 290 2.04 11.28 16.23
N ASP A 291 1.80 12.59 16.26
CA ASP A 291 1.16 13.31 15.16
C ASP A 291 2.05 13.22 13.89
N PRO A 292 1.56 12.64 12.78
CA PRO A 292 2.38 12.47 11.58
C PRO A 292 2.84 13.78 10.97
N ASP A 293 2.02 14.84 11.01
CA ASP A 293 2.38 16.15 10.47
C ASP A 293 3.57 16.75 11.24
N THR A 294 3.53 16.73 12.57
CA THR A 294 4.64 17.16 13.42
C THR A 294 5.91 16.34 13.16
N ALA A 295 5.79 15.02 13.04
CA ALA A 295 6.93 14.14 12.79
C ALA A 295 7.57 14.40 11.42
N PHE A 296 6.77 14.49 10.36
CA PHE A 296 7.29 14.70 9.02
C PHE A 296 7.76 16.13 8.76
N ALA A 297 7.22 17.13 9.45
CA ALA A 297 7.79 18.49 9.43
C ALA A 297 9.25 18.49 9.91
N ARG A 298 9.54 17.79 11.03
CA ARG A 298 10.92 17.64 11.54
C ARG A 298 11.83 16.91 10.57
N LEU A 299 11.32 15.90 9.86
CA LEU A 299 12.08 15.22 8.81
C LEU A 299 12.37 16.16 7.62
N ALA A 300 11.40 16.97 7.21
CA ALA A 300 11.55 17.91 6.10
C ALA A 300 12.57 19.02 6.44
N GLU A 301 12.55 19.54 7.67
CA GLU A 301 13.56 20.48 8.16
C GLU A 301 14.97 19.90 8.09
N GLU A 302 15.15 18.67 8.56
CA GLU A 302 16.44 17.98 8.52
C GLU A 302 16.89 17.67 7.08
N HIS A 303 15.96 17.28 6.21
CA HIS A 303 16.22 17.08 4.78
C HIS A 303 16.69 18.35 4.09
N HIS A 304 16.03 19.48 4.33
CA HIS A 304 16.46 20.77 3.79
C HIS A 304 17.85 21.14 4.28
N ARG A 305 18.13 20.96 5.58
CA ARG A 305 19.46 21.21 6.17
C ARG A 305 20.54 20.35 5.52
N VAL A 306 20.29 19.07 5.32
CA VAL A 306 21.25 18.16 4.68
C VAL A 306 21.41 18.51 3.19
N GLN A 307 20.32 18.83 2.48
CA GLN A 307 20.34 19.18 1.06
C GLN A 307 21.27 20.35 0.72
N GLU A 308 21.45 21.32 1.62
CA GLU A 308 22.38 22.45 1.43
C GLU A 308 23.84 22.01 1.19
N ARG A 309 24.20 20.80 1.61
CA ARG A 309 25.56 20.25 1.52
C ARG A 309 25.80 19.40 0.26
N TYR A 310 24.73 19.02 -0.45
CA TYR A 310 24.81 18.05 -1.55
C TYR A 310 24.21 18.63 -2.84
N PRO A 311 24.94 18.55 -3.98
CA PRO A 311 24.44 19.07 -5.26
C PRO A 311 23.32 18.22 -5.86
N GLN A 312 23.30 16.91 -5.59
CA GLN A 312 22.23 16.04 -6.02
C GLN A 312 20.94 16.32 -5.24
N ARG A 313 19.80 16.24 -5.91
CA ARG A 313 18.50 16.34 -5.23
C ARG A 313 18.30 15.09 -4.37
N LEU A 314 18.20 15.29 -3.06
CA LEU A 314 17.97 14.24 -2.09
C LEU A 314 16.48 13.88 -2.06
N GLU A 315 16.22 12.59 -1.98
CA GLU A 315 14.90 11.98 -1.85
C GLU A 315 14.49 11.87 -0.36
N LEU A 316 13.19 11.72 -0.13
CA LEU A 316 12.59 11.50 1.18
C LEU A 316 11.75 10.22 1.16
N SER A 317 12.24 9.18 1.82
CA SER A 317 11.44 7.97 2.04
C SER A 317 10.66 8.11 3.35
N ALA A 318 9.38 8.44 3.25
CA ALA A 318 8.50 8.65 4.39
C ALA A 318 7.03 8.38 4.03
N GLY A 319 6.24 7.98 5.02
CA GLY A 319 4.84 7.65 4.83
C GLY A 319 4.57 6.17 4.59
N MET A 320 3.48 5.71 5.17
CA MET A 320 2.93 4.36 5.19
C MET A 320 1.41 4.42 5.03
N SER A 321 0.73 3.28 5.11
CA SER A 321 -0.73 3.20 4.91
C SER A 321 -1.54 4.23 5.73
N GLY A 322 -1.12 4.54 6.95
CA GLY A 322 -1.88 5.37 7.89
C GLY A 322 -1.58 6.87 7.81
N ASP A 323 -0.51 7.27 7.14
CA ASP A 323 0.06 8.63 7.26
C ASP A 323 0.65 9.16 5.94
N LEU A 324 0.33 8.52 4.80
CA LEU A 324 0.86 8.90 3.49
C LEU A 324 0.50 10.33 3.09
N GLU A 325 -0.71 10.82 3.40
CA GLU A 325 -1.10 12.20 3.08
C GLU A 325 -0.20 13.22 3.78
N ALA A 326 0.09 12.99 5.07
CA ALA A 326 0.98 13.84 5.84
C ALA A 326 2.40 13.79 5.27
N ALA A 327 2.90 12.59 4.96
CA ALA A 327 4.24 12.45 4.37
C ALA A 327 4.36 13.15 3.02
N VAL A 328 3.33 13.07 2.16
CA VAL A 328 3.30 13.75 0.86
C VAL A 328 3.28 15.27 1.04
N ARG A 329 2.50 15.79 1.99
CA ARG A 329 2.47 17.22 2.33
C ARG A 329 3.84 17.75 2.74
N HIS A 330 4.62 16.96 3.47
CA HIS A 330 5.96 17.28 3.95
C HIS A 330 7.09 16.79 3.02
N GLY A 331 6.80 16.62 1.72
CA GLY A 331 7.84 16.45 0.71
C GLY A 331 8.31 15.02 0.43
N SER A 332 7.64 13.98 0.95
CA SER A 332 8.00 12.58 0.65
C SER A 332 8.06 12.31 -0.85
N THR A 333 9.12 11.64 -1.30
CA THR A 333 9.32 11.17 -2.68
C THR A 333 9.14 9.66 -2.79
N CYS A 334 8.93 8.95 -1.69
CA CYS A 334 8.71 7.52 -1.65
C CYS A 334 7.82 7.15 -0.45
N VAL A 335 6.58 6.73 -0.72
CA VAL A 335 5.64 6.21 0.29
C VAL A 335 5.65 4.69 0.31
N ARG A 336 5.77 4.08 1.49
CA ARG A 336 5.99 2.65 1.68
C ARG A 336 4.73 1.96 2.20
N VAL A 337 3.93 1.37 1.32
CA VAL A 337 2.58 0.92 1.66
C VAL A 337 2.46 -0.60 1.61
N GLY A 338 2.06 -1.20 2.74
CA GLY A 338 1.79 -2.63 2.87
C GLY A 338 0.31 -2.91 3.06
N THR A 339 -0.21 -2.65 4.27
CA THR A 339 -1.58 -3.02 4.67
C THR A 339 -2.69 -2.49 3.77
N ALA A 340 -2.61 -1.25 3.29
CA ALA A 340 -3.64 -0.70 2.39
C ALA A 340 -3.60 -1.31 0.99
N LEU A 341 -2.54 -2.04 0.63
CA LEU A 341 -2.39 -2.70 -0.66
C LEU A 341 -2.64 -4.21 -0.56
N LEU A 342 -1.97 -4.87 0.37
CA LEU A 342 -1.95 -6.33 0.50
C LEU A 342 -2.98 -6.88 1.49
N GLY A 343 -3.62 -6.00 2.28
CA GLY A 343 -4.56 -6.36 3.33
C GLY A 343 -3.89 -6.68 4.67
N ALA A 344 -4.64 -7.34 5.56
CA ALA A 344 -4.11 -7.80 6.84
C ALA A 344 -2.99 -8.82 6.63
N ARG A 345 -2.00 -8.83 7.53
CA ARG A 345 -0.92 -9.82 7.45
C ARG A 345 -1.51 -11.23 7.59
N PRO A 346 -1.05 -12.21 6.79
CA PRO A 346 -1.41 -13.59 7.02
C PRO A 346 -1.05 -13.99 8.45
N LEU A 347 -1.98 -14.58 9.20
CA LEU A 347 -1.65 -15.25 10.45
C LEU A 347 -0.83 -16.49 10.07
N THR A 348 0.50 -16.40 10.16
CA THR A 348 1.35 -17.58 9.98
C THR A 348 1.18 -18.49 11.20
N SER A 349 0.32 -19.50 11.11
CA SER A 349 0.53 -20.73 11.86
C SER A 349 1.83 -21.38 11.36
N PRO A 350 2.71 -21.89 12.24
CA PRO A 350 3.84 -22.70 11.79
C PRO A 350 3.31 -23.86 10.93
N PRO A 351 4.03 -24.29 9.89
CA PRO A 351 3.71 -25.55 9.23
C PRO A 351 3.76 -26.66 10.29
N GLU A 352 2.68 -27.44 10.40
CA GLU A 352 2.69 -28.67 11.16
C GLU A 352 3.85 -29.52 10.62
N VAL A 353 4.82 -29.80 11.48
CA VAL A 353 5.89 -30.74 11.20
C VAL A 353 5.24 -32.12 11.24
N THR A 354 4.87 -32.66 10.08
CA THR A 354 4.52 -34.08 9.92
C THR A 354 5.77 -34.92 9.70
#